data_AF-A0A9E4IGB5-F1
#
_entry.id   AF-A0A9E4IGB5-F1
#
_cell.length_a   1.000
_cell.length_b   1.000
_cell.length_c   1.000
_cell.angle_alpha   90.00
_cell.angle_beta   90.00
_cell.angle_gamma   90.00
#
_symmetry.space_group_name_H-M   'P 1'
#
loop_
_entity.id
_entity.type
_entity.pdbx_description
1 polymer ?
#
loop_
_entity_poly.entity_id
_entity_poly.type
_entity_poly.pdbx_seq_one_letter_code
_entity_poly.pdbx_strand_id
1 'polypeptide(L)'
;MALVLWACGGESVPPTTAEVGASPTTSAVAATSTEATTQTSSDAATPEVTTAPSEETTSASTEPYTPSTEPSTTTRAEATESSSPTAAVSSSGYEFPPPPQFPEGPISDGLRSDLDTFFDLLEAERRIGREELIAVASHGDIRSAWVLSDVLRFANSVELHELLGARLQDLLGADSLGGGTPDLWKDATDLLIAWDLPDFPEYREYKGRLFTLVEPGWEPFFSDPEATIDWRWLSWGGVFIDDRPLGATTGCPRGCIPSLDDPPVTPAEDGGWYPDDGVVFGVTVNGESRAYPKNQMEVHEMVNDTLGGRRIGMPYCTLCGSAQAYFTDQVPAGVQTPVLRTSGLLSRSNKVMYDLNTKSVFDTFTGEALSGPLREAGVRLSQATVVSSTWGAWKKAHPDTTILAEDGGMGRSYPLDPLRGRDDHGPIFPVGDVDTRLGVQDLVVGVELEDGTTIAFPRQTALSVIDAGGEVTAEGVRLIKDGDGLRAIMVSDGSQIASHQAFWFAWSQFWPDTLLWSP
;
A
#
# COMPACT_ATOMS: atom_id res chain seq x y z
N MET A 1 10.17 12.65 22.05
CA MET A 1 9.37 11.78 22.95
C MET A 1 7.93 12.28 23.17
N ALA A 2 7.66 13.60 23.19
CA ALA A 2 6.30 14.12 23.37
C ALA A 2 5.37 13.96 22.15
N LEU A 3 5.87 13.99 20.89
CA LEU A 3 5.03 13.68 19.71
C LEU A 3 4.60 12.19 19.64
N VAL A 4 5.48 11.27 20.03
CA VAL A 4 5.29 9.81 19.88
C VAL A 4 4.42 9.20 21.00
N LEU A 5 4.49 9.73 22.23
CA LEU A 5 3.63 9.27 23.33
C LEU A 5 2.18 9.78 23.25
N TRP A 6 1.89 10.69 22.33
CA TRP A 6 0.59 11.38 22.26
C TRP A 6 -0.31 10.88 21.13
N ALA A 7 0.27 10.38 20.03
CA ALA A 7 -0.49 9.86 18.89
C ALA A 7 -1.13 8.47 19.14
N CYS A 8 -0.68 7.73 20.16
CA CYS A 8 -1.22 6.42 20.52
C CYS A 8 -2.31 6.46 21.61
N GLY A 9 -2.76 7.66 22.03
CA GLY A 9 -3.71 7.85 23.13
C GLY A 9 -5.16 7.91 22.69
N GLY A 10 -5.71 6.82 22.13
CA GLY A 10 -7.13 6.69 21.80
C GLY A 10 -7.71 5.39 22.37
N GLU A 11 -8.58 5.52 23.38
CA GLU A 11 -9.45 4.51 23.99
C GLU A 11 -8.79 3.29 24.66
N SER A 12 -8.46 3.45 25.94
CA SER A 12 -8.28 2.34 26.86
C SER A 12 -9.60 1.60 27.09
N VAL A 13 -9.69 0.36 26.60
CA VAL A 13 -10.69 -0.63 27.05
C VAL A 13 -10.44 -0.93 28.53
N PRO A 14 -11.44 -0.83 29.43
CA PRO A 14 -11.23 -1.15 30.84
C PRO A 14 -11.04 -2.67 31.00
N PRO A 15 -10.12 -3.14 31.87
CA PRO A 15 -9.98 -4.56 32.13
C PRO A 15 -11.19 -5.06 32.93
N THR A 16 -11.96 -5.96 32.33
CA THR A 16 -13.01 -6.70 33.01
C THR A 16 -12.39 -7.63 34.05
N THR A 17 -12.75 -7.41 35.32
CA THR A 17 -12.44 -8.27 36.45
C THR A 17 -13.07 -9.65 36.26
N ALA A 18 -12.22 -10.68 36.11
CA ALA A 18 -12.62 -12.06 36.33
C ALA A 18 -12.00 -12.54 37.66
N GLU A 19 -12.86 -12.76 38.64
CA GLU A 19 -12.53 -13.46 39.88
C GLU A 19 -12.04 -14.88 39.56
N VAL A 20 -10.80 -15.20 39.93
CA VAL A 20 -10.33 -16.59 40.04
C VAL A 20 -9.96 -16.83 41.49
N GLY A 21 -10.80 -17.63 42.15
CA GLY A 21 -10.54 -18.15 43.48
C GLY A 21 -9.48 -19.26 43.48
N ALA A 22 -8.75 -19.28 44.59
CA ALA A 22 -8.02 -20.41 45.19
C ALA A 22 -6.73 -20.93 44.51
N SER A 23 -5.62 -20.42 45.00
CA SER A 23 -4.42 -21.20 45.38
C SER A 23 -4.74 -22.19 46.53
N PRO A 24 -3.91 -23.21 46.90
CA PRO A 24 -2.44 -23.19 46.81
C PRO A 24 -1.74 -24.52 46.46
N THR A 25 -0.49 -24.45 45.99
CA THR A 25 0.61 -25.22 46.62
C THR A 25 1.98 -24.67 46.22
N THR A 26 2.76 -24.35 47.24
CA THR A 26 4.21 -24.12 47.26
C THR A 26 5.00 -25.35 46.84
N SER A 27 6.06 -25.19 46.04
CA SER A 27 7.43 -25.49 46.49
C SER A 27 8.47 -25.01 45.49
N ALA A 28 9.48 -24.31 46.00
CA ALA A 28 10.68 -23.90 45.30
C ALA A 28 11.71 -25.03 45.29
N VAL A 29 12.42 -25.22 44.17
CA VAL A 29 13.79 -25.78 44.16
C VAL A 29 14.61 -25.08 43.07
N ALA A 30 15.73 -24.50 43.50
CA ALA A 30 16.80 -23.99 42.65
C ALA A 30 17.83 -25.10 42.36
N ALA A 31 18.40 -25.10 41.15
CA ALA A 31 19.70 -25.71 40.81
C ALA A 31 20.10 -25.22 39.40
N THR A 32 21.01 -24.25 39.27
CA THR A 32 22.46 -24.40 39.01
C THR A 32 22.84 -25.11 37.69
N SER A 33 23.36 -24.27 36.79
CA SER A 33 24.47 -24.47 35.83
C SER A 33 25.14 -25.84 35.76
N THR A 34 25.33 -26.35 34.53
CA THR A 34 26.64 -26.85 34.10
C THR A 34 26.81 -26.71 32.59
N GLU A 35 27.87 -26.03 32.19
CA GLU A 35 28.49 -26.12 30.85
C GLU A 35 29.09 -27.53 30.65
N ALA A 36 29.07 -28.01 29.42
CA ALA A 36 30.04 -29.01 28.97
C ALA A 36 30.35 -28.81 27.48
N THR A 37 31.60 -28.43 27.24
CA THR A 37 32.29 -28.31 25.95
C THR A 37 32.81 -29.67 25.48
N THR A 38 32.68 -29.99 24.18
CA THR A 38 33.61 -30.89 23.43
C THR A 38 33.35 -30.66 21.93
N GLN A 39 34.18 -29.91 21.19
CA GLN A 39 35.39 -30.32 20.44
C GLN A 39 35.22 -31.39 19.34
N THR A 40 35.20 -30.88 18.09
CA THR A 40 35.97 -31.27 16.87
C THR A 40 36.12 -32.74 16.45
N SER A 41 35.77 -33.03 15.19
CA SER A 41 36.70 -33.65 14.21
C SER A 41 36.28 -33.39 12.75
N SER A 42 37.31 -33.22 11.92
CA SER A 42 37.34 -33.10 10.46
C SER A 42 36.97 -34.39 9.73
N ASP A 43 36.51 -34.30 8.47
CA ASP A 43 37.25 -34.85 7.32
C ASP A 43 36.59 -34.49 5.98
N ALA A 44 37.47 -34.30 4.98
CA ALA A 44 37.18 -33.94 3.60
C ALA A 44 37.26 -35.16 2.68
N ALA A 45 36.52 -35.17 1.56
CA ALA A 45 37.00 -35.69 0.27
C ALA A 45 35.98 -35.45 -0.88
N THR A 46 36.51 -34.93 -1.99
CA THR A 46 35.96 -34.83 -3.36
C THR A 46 35.89 -36.21 -4.04
N PRO A 47 35.22 -36.34 -5.21
CA PRO A 47 36.02 -36.54 -6.44
C PRO A 47 35.49 -35.92 -7.76
N GLU A 48 36.42 -35.83 -8.71
CA GLU A 48 36.42 -35.38 -10.13
C GLU A 48 35.46 -36.14 -11.07
N VAL A 49 34.79 -35.50 -12.05
CA VAL A 49 35.14 -35.21 -13.48
C VAL A 49 35.45 -36.41 -14.38
N THR A 50 34.62 -36.60 -15.42
CA THR A 50 34.98 -37.27 -16.70
C THR A 50 34.24 -36.64 -17.88
N THR A 51 34.91 -36.57 -19.03
CA THR A 51 34.65 -35.74 -20.23
C THR A 51 34.05 -36.48 -21.46
N ALA A 52 33.35 -35.71 -22.30
CA ALA A 52 33.25 -35.75 -23.80
C ALA A 52 32.44 -36.88 -24.50
N PRO A 53 31.85 -36.68 -25.73
CA PRO A 53 32.36 -35.84 -26.82
C PRO A 53 31.37 -34.92 -27.59
N SER A 54 32.00 -34.13 -28.47
CA SER A 54 31.54 -33.08 -29.39
C SER A 54 30.99 -33.56 -30.73
N GLU A 55 30.05 -32.81 -31.31
CA GLU A 55 29.89 -32.66 -32.77
C GLU A 55 29.58 -31.18 -33.14
N GLU A 56 30.23 -30.72 -34.20
CA GLU A 56 30.13 -29.42 -34.91
C GLU A 56 28.72 -29.24 -35.51
N THR A 57 28.16 -28.08 -35.83
CA THR A 57 28.55 -26.99 -36.78
C THR A 57 27.28 -26.09 -36.80
N THR A 58 27.28 -24.76 -36.86
CA THR A 58 27.64 -23.89 -37.99
C THR A 58 27.58 -22.42 -37.55
N SER A 59 28.48 -21.63 -38.12
CA SER A 59 28.56 -20.18 -37.96
C SER A 59 27.45 -19.43 -38.69
N ALA A 60 26.89 -18.40 -38.07
CA ALA A 60 26.35 -17.24 -38.78
C ALA A 60 26.74 -15.97 -38.02
N SER A 61 27.33 -15.05 -38.78
CA SER A 61 27.87 -13.74 -38.43
C SER A 61 26.89 -12.84 -37.67
N THR A 62 27.31 -12.34 -36.51
CA THR A 62 26.64 -11.27 -35.78
C THR A 62 27.27 -9.93 -36.20
N GLU A 63 26.51 -9.10 -36.93
CA GLU A 63 26.83 -7.68 -37.07
C GLU A 63 26.50 -6.93 -35.77
N PRO A 64 27.24 -5.86 -35.42
CA PRO A 64 27.01 -5.11 -34.20
C PRO A 64 25.74 -4.26 -34.30
N TYR A 65 24.78 -4.51 -33.41
CA TYR A 65 23.62 -3.66 -33.19
C TYR A 65 24.06 -2.36 -32.51
N THR A 66 24.02 -1.26 -33.24
CA THR A 66 24.05 0.11 -32.71
C THR A 66 22.64 0.53 -32.29
N PRO A 67 22.42 1.00 -31.04
CA PRO A 67 21.13 1.57 -30.67
C PRO A 67 21.00 2.96 -31.30
N SER A 68 19.99 3.13 -32.16
CA SER A 68 19.60 4.43 -32.71
C SER A 68 18.60 5.09 -31.76
N THR A 69 19.04 6.17 -31.14
CA THR A 69 18.24 7.13 -30.37
C THR A 69 17.53 8.06 -31.33
N GLU A 70 16.20 7.99 -31.45
CA GLU A 70 15.34 9.16 -31.73
C GLU A 70 13.93 8.94 -31.11
N PRO A 71 13.31 9.97 -30.51
CA PRO A 71 12.02 9.87 -29.85
C PRO A 71 10.88 9.97 -30.88
N SER A 72 9.98 8.98 -30.88
CA SER A 72 8.76 9.02 -31.68
C SER A 72 7.74 9.95 -31.04
N THR A 73 7.72 11.21 -31.48
CA THR A 73 6.57 12.12 -31.33
C THR A 73 5.38 11.55 -32.11
N THR A 74 4.39 11.01 -31.41
CA THR A 74 3.09 10.67 -31.99
C THR A 74 2.08 11.74 -31.57
N THR A 75 1.73 12.60 -32.52
CA THR A 75 0.69 13.63 -32.37
C THR A 75 -0.67 12.95 -32.14
N ARG A 76 -1.19 13.06 -30.91
CA ARG A 76 -2.56 12.65 -30.54
C ARG A 76 -3.54 13.59 -31.24
N ALA A 77 -4.44 13.03 -32.06
CA ALA A 77 -5.53 13.79 -32.66
C ALA A 77 -6.53 14.22 -31.57
N GLU A 78 -6.85 15.51 -31.54
CA GLU A 78 -7.87 16.10 -30.68
C GLU A 78 -9.24 15.51 -31.01
N ALA A 79 -9.80 14.74 -30.08
CA ALA A 79 -11.22 14.48 -30.02
C ALA A 79 -11.86 15.62 -29.21
N THR A 80 -12.41 16.62 -29.92
CA THR A 80 -13.25 17.65 -29.33
C THR A 80 -14.63 17.07 -29.04
N GLU A 81 -14.84 16.54 -27.84
CA GLU A 81 -16.14 16.55 -27.19
C GLU A 81 -16.06 17.45 -25.95
N SER A 82 -16.66 18.63 -26.07
CA SER A 82 -16.86 19.59 -24.98
C SER A 82 -17.90 19.04 -24.01
N SER A 83 -17.50 18.12 -23.13
CA SER A 83 -18.19 17.93 -21.86
C SER A 83 -17.78 19.07 -20.94
N SER A 84 -18.73 19.85 -20.43
CA SER A 84 -18.47 20.70 -19.26
C SER A 84 -17.78 19.86 -18.19
N PRO A 85 -16.72 20.34 -17.52
CA PRO A 85 -16.08 19.57 -16.47
C PRO A 85 -17.14 19.22 -15.42
N THR A 86 -17.37 17.93 -15.22
CA THR A 86 -18.17 17.44 -14.09
C THR A 86 -17.54 18.02 -12.83
N ALA A 87 -18.34 18.58 -11.92
CA ALA A 87 -17.80 19.12 -10.68
C ALA A 87 -17.02 18.02 -9.94
N ALA A 88 -15.84 18.36 -9.41
CA ALA A 88 -15.08 17.45 -8.57
C ALA A 88 -15.87 17.21 -7.28
N VAL A 89 -16.07 15.95 -6.90
CA VAL A 89 -16.89 15.57 -5.74
C VAL A 89 -16.08 14.66 -4.83
N SER A 90 -16.12 14.93 -3.52
CA SER A 90 -15.53 14.07 -2.49
C SER A 90 -16.28 12.73 -2.34
N SER A 91 -15.68 11.81 -1.57
CA SER A 91 -16.32 10.54 -1.20
C SER A 91 -17.61 10.69 -0.38
N SER A 92 -17.87 11.85 0.23
CA SER A 92 -19.10 12.14 0.99
C SER A 92 -20.19 12.82 0.16
N GLY A 93 -19.91 13.08 -1.13
CA GLY A 93 -20.82 13.81 -2.01
C GLY A 93 -20.70 15.34 -1.93
N TYR A 94 -19.75 15.88 -1.16
CA TYR A 94 -19.45 17.31 -1.16
C TYR A 94 -18.81 17.71 -2.50
N GLU A 95 -19.45 18.66 -3.21
CA GLU A 95 -18.91 19.28 -4.42
C GLU A 95 -17.84 20.30 -4.06
N PHE A 96 -16.62 20.08 -4.53
CA PHE A 96 -15.53 21.01 -4.30
C PHE A 96 -15.74 22.31 -5.08
N PRO A 97 -15.46 23.48 -4.47
CA PRO A 97 -15.44 24.74 -5.21
C PRO A 97 -14.37 24.71 -6.31
N PRO A 98 -14.46 25.54 -7.36
CA PRO A 98 -13.42 25.61 -8.37
C PRO A 98 -12.09 26.11 -7.77
N PRO A 99 -10.94 25.63 -8.28
CA PRO A 99 -9.64 26.08 -7.80
C PRO A 99 -9.43 27.59 -8.06
N PRO A 100 -8.82 28.33 -7.12
CA PRO A 100 -8.33 29.68 -7.38
C PRO A 100 -7.12 29.65 -8.32
N GLN A 101 -6.62 30.82 -8.72
CA GLN A 101 -5.35 30.89 -9.45
C GLN A 101 -4.17 30.56 -8.52
N PHE A 102 -3.23 29.75 -9.01
CA PHE A 102 -2.06 29.34 -8.26
C PHE A 102 -0.79 30.04 -8.77
N PRO A 103 0.16 30.40 -7.88
CA PRO A 103 1.47 30.90 -8.30
C PRO A 103 2.31 29.81 -8.98
N GLU A 104 3.09 30.19 -9.98
CA GLU A 104 4.11 29.34 -10.61
C GLU A 104 5.52 29.74 -10.14
N GLY A 105 6.46 28.79 -10.16
CA GLY A 105 7.87 29.03 -9.85
C GLY A 105 8.22 28.99 -8.35
N PRO A 106 9.37 29.55 -7.93
CA PRO A 106 9.79 29.48 -6.53
C PRO A 106 8.88 30.30 -5.61
N ILE A 107 8.81 29.91 -4.33
CA ILE A 107 8.22 30.72 -3.27
C ILE A 107 9.06 31.99 -3.01
N SER A 108 8.45 33.00 -2.37
CA SER A 108 9.16 34.23 -2.01
C SER A 108 10.24 33.97 -0.94
N ASP A 109 11.31 34.77 -0.95
CA ASP A 109 12.36 34.66 0.09
C ASP A 109 11.81 34.89 1.51
N GLY A 110 10.77 35.74 1.63
CA GLY A 110 10.07 35.96 2.89
C GLY A 110 9.34 34.71 3.38
N LEU A 111 8.59 34.04 2.50
CA LEU A 111 7.90 32.80 2.84
C LEU A 111 8.89 31.69 3.18
N ARG A 112 9.98 31.57 2.41
CA ARG A 112 11.06 30.61 2.72
C ARG A 112 11.65 30.87 4.11
N SER A 113 11.98 32.13 4.43
CA SER A 113 12.53 32.50 5.74
C SER A 113 11.60 32.18 6.91
N ASP A 114 10.28 32.39 6.75
CA ASP A 114 9.31 32.09 7.81
C ASP A 114 9.07 30.58 7.96
N LEU A 115 9.10 29.82 6.86
CA LEU A 115 9.09 28.35 6.90
C LEU A 115 10.34 27.81 7.61
N ASP A 116 11.53 28.29 7.25
CA ASP A 116 12.78 27.91 7.90
C ASP A 116 12.72 28.19 9.42
N THR A 117 12.24 29.38 9.79
CA THR A 117 12.07 29.76 11.21
C THR A 117 11.09 28.83 11.93
N PHE A 118 9.95 28.52 11.32
CA PHE A 118 8.97 27.59 11.89
C PHE A 118 9.57 26.20 12.14
N PHE A 119 10.26 25.65 11.14
CA PHE A 119 10.80 24.29 11.25
C PHE A 119 12.02 24.21 12.16
N ASP A 120 12.90 25.21 12.17
CA ASP A 120 14.03 25.28 13.11
C ASP A 120 13.53 25.26 14.56
N LEU A 121 12.47 26.02 14.84
CA LEU A 121 11.80 26.02 16.14
C LEU A 121 11.17 24.66 16.45
N LEU A 122 10.45 24.07 15.49
CA LEU A 122 9.83 22.75 15.66
C LEU A 122 10.86 21.67 16.00
N GLU A 123 12.00 21.67 15.34
CA GLU A 123 13.07 20.70 15.54
C GLU A 123 13.79 20.89 16.88
N ALA A 124 14.10 22.15 17.23
CA ALA A 124 14.82 22.51 18.45
C ALA A 124 13.97 22.34 19.72
N GLU A 125 12.71 22.79 19.68
CA GLU A 125 11.83 22.82 20.86
C GLU A 125 10.80 21.67 20.89
N ARG A 126 10.62 20.94 19.78
CA ARG A 126 9.56 19.92 19.63
C ARG A 126 8.17 20.50 19.89
N ARG A 127 7.97 21.72 19.42
CA ARG A 127 6.78 22.53 19.63
C ARG A 127 6.32 23.15 18.30
N ILE A 128 5.01 23.09 18.05
CA ILE A 128 4.40 23.75 16.91
C ILE A 128 4.26 25.25 17.22
N GLY A 129 4.99 26.09 16.48
CA GLY A 129 5.00 27.54 16.60
C GLY A 129 3.77 28.20 15.97
N ARG A 130 2.85 28.74 16.80
CA ARG A 130 1.60 29.35 16.30
C ARG A 130 1.82 30.69 15.59
N GLU A 131 2.73 31.53 16.10
CA GLU A 131 3.01 32.84 15.50
C GLU A 131 3.72 32.67 14.15
N GLU A 132 4.60 31.68 14.08
CA GLU A 132 5.35 31.30 12.89
C GLU A 132 4.42 30.74 11.81
N LEU A 133 3.46 29.88 12.16
CA LEU A 133 2.42 29.41 11.22
C LEU A 133 1.52 30.54 10.70
N ILE A 134 1.18 31.52 11.56
CA ILE A 134 0.44 32.70 11.12
C ILE A 134 1.26 33.52 10.13
N ALA A 135 2.57 33.67 10.35
CA ALA A 135 3.47 34.37 9.44
C ALA A 135 3.53 33.67 8.07
N VAL A 136 3.71 32.34 8.06
CA VAL A 136 3.68 31.51 6.84
C VAL A 136 2.40 31.73 6.05
N ALA A 137 1.22 31.62 6.69
CA ALA A 137 -0.07 31.81 6.02
C ALA A 137 -0.28 33.25 5.50
N SER A 138 0.34 34.25 6.13
CA SER A 138 0.15 35.67 5.80
C SER A 138 0.80 36.10 4.47
N HIS A 139 1.70 35.28 3.90
CA HIS A 139 2.27 35.55 2.58
C HIS A 139 1.25 35.39 1.44
N GLY A 140 0.15 34.68 1.66
CA GLY A 140 -0.91 34.47 0.67
C GLY A 140 -0.54 33.54 -0.48
N ASP A 141 0.64 32.88 -0.43
CA ASP A 141 0.96 31.82 -1.37
C ASP A 141 0.22 30.55 -0.97
N ILE A 142 -0.79 30.20 -1.76
CA ILE A 142 -1.73 29.12 -1.44
C ILE A 142 -1.03 27.76 -1.34
N ARG A 143 0.13 27.57 -1.99
CA ARG A 143 0.89 26.31 -1.93
C ARG A 143 1.42 26.01 -0.54
N SER A 144 1.53 27.02 0.33
CA SER A 144 1.83 26.82 1.77
C SER A 144 0.72 26.06 2.52
N ALA A 145 -0.49 25.95 1.96
CA ALA A 145 -1.58 25.15 2.51
C ALA A 145 -1.20 23.66 2.68
N TRP A 146 -0.33 23.13 1.81
CA TRP A 146 0.20 21.77 1.96
C TRP A 146 0.95 21.59 3.29
N VAL A 147 1.83 22.54 3.64
CA VAL A 147 2.55 22.53 4.93
C VAL A 147 1.59 22.70 6.10
N LEU A 148 0.61 23.60 6.00
CA LEU A 148 -0.39 23.79 7.06
C LEU A 148 -1.24 22.52 7.27
N SER A 149 -1.63 21.83 6.20
CA SER A 149 -2.36 20.56 6.26
C SER A 149 -1.52 19.46 6.89
N ASP A 150 -0.24 19.35 6.51
CA ASP A 150 0.69 18.41 7.12
C ASP A 150 0.87 18.65 8.62
N VAL A 151 1.01 19.90 9.04
CA VAL A 151 1.09 20.24 10.47
C VAL A 151 -0.24 19.93 11.17
N LEU A 152 -1.38 20.16 10.51
CA LEU A 152 -2.70 19.84 11.03
C LEU A 152 -2.86 18.34 11.31
N ARG A 153 -2.27 17.45 10.48
CA ARG A 153 -2.26 16.00 10.74
C ARG A 153 -1.67 15.62 12.10
N PHE A 154 -0.66 16.37 12.56
CA PHE A 154 0.03 16.14 13.83
C PHE A 154 -0.38 17.15 14.92
N ALA A 155 -1.33 18.04 14.60
CA ALA A 155 -1.90 18.95 15.58
C ALA A 155 -2.65 18.16 16.64
N ASN A 156 -2.61 18.66 17.87
CA ASN A 156 -2.99 17.87 19.01
C ASN A 156 -3.77 18.69 20.06
N SER A 157 -3.94 19.99 19.82
CA SER A 157 -4.80 20.86 20.62
C SER A 157 -5.94 21.37 19.76
N VAL A 158 -7.11 21.56 20.38
CA VAL A 158 -8.29 22.10 19.71
C VAL A 158 -8.01 23.50 19.17
N GLU A 159 -7.30 24.33 19.95
CA GLU A 159 -6.95 25.69 19.56
C GLU A 159 -6.03 25.72 18.34
N LEU A 160 -5.12 24.75 18.22
CA LEU A 160 -4.25 24.65 17.04
C LEU A 160 -5.03 24.17 15.81
N HIS A 161 -5.96 23.22 15.97
CA HIS A 161 -6.82 22.79 14.87
C HIS A 161 -7.71 23.94 14.37
N GLU A 162 -8.34 24.70 15.28
CA GLU A 162 -9.16 25.86 14.93
C GLU A 162 -8.33 26.95 14.24
N LEU A 163 -7.12 27.24 14.75
CA LEU A 163 -6.21 28.20 14.14
C LEU A 163 -5.83 27.79 12.71
N LEU A 164 -5.37 26.56 12.52
CA LEU A 164 -4.95 26.05 11.21
C LEU A 164 -6.12 25.97 10.24
N GLY A 165 -7.28 25.50 10.70
CA GLY A 165 -8.51 25.46 9.90
C GLY A 165 -8.93 26.84 9.40
N ALA A 166 -8.93 27.85 10.28
CA ALA A 166 -9.24 29.24 9.88
C ALA A 166 -8.21 29.79 8.87
N ARG A 167 -6.91 29.51 9.08
CA ARG A 167 -5.86 29.95 8.15
C ARG A 167 -5.95 29.27 6.79
N LEU A 168 -6.30 27.98 6.77
CA LEU A 168 -6.55 27.25 5.53
C LEU A 168 -7.76 27.82 4.79
N GLN A 169 -8.87 28.10 5.47
CA GLN A 169 -10.04 28.75 4.85
C GLN A 169 -9.72 30.11 4.26
N ASP A 170 -9.03 30.97 5.02
CA ASP A 170 -8.58 32.29 4.55
C ASP A 170 -7.68 32.17 3.31
N LEU A 171 -6.69 31.28 3.35
CA LEU A 171 -5.67 31.10 2.31
C LEU A 171 -6.26 30.50 1.03
N LEU A 172 -7.17 29.55 1.16
CA LEU A 172 -7.80 28.86 0.04
C LEU A 172 -9.02 29.62 -0.49
N GLY A 173 -9.48 30.68 0.19
CA GLY A 173 -10.68 31.43 -0.17
C GLY A 173 -11.95 30.58 -0.14
N ALA A 174 -11.99 29.58 0.74
CA ALA A 174 -13.07 28.62 0.84
C ALA A 174 -13.89 28.83 2.11
N ASP A 175 -15.21 29.01 1.97
CA ASP A 175 -16.14 29.16 3.10
C ASP A 175 -16.21 27.89 3.98
N SER A 176 -15.87 26.73 3.41
CA SER A 176 -15.79 25.43 4.06
C SER A 176 -14.75 24.57 3.35
N LEU A 177 -14.11 23.67 4.09
CA LEU A 177 -13.07 22.78 3.55
C LEU A 177 -13.62 21.40 3.11
N GLY A 178 -14.83 21.00 3.51
CA GLY A 178 -15.33 19.65 3.21
C GLY A 178 -16.77 19.36 3.63
N GLY A 179 -17.66 20.35 3.52
CA GLY A 179 -19.10 20.11 3.68
C GLY A 179 -19.58 19.81 5.12
N GLY A 180 -18.72 19.93 6.13
CA GLY A 180 -19.10 19.88 7.55
C GLY A 180 -18.75 18.58 8.28
N THR A 181 -17.75 17.81 7.82
CA THR A 181 -17.21 16.69 8.62
C THR A 181 -16.36 17.24 9.79
N PRO A 182 -16.16 16.47 10.87
CA PRO A 182 -15.31 16.90 11.98
C PRO A 182 -13.81 16.78 11.68
N ASP A 183 -13.40 16.15 10.56
CA ASP A 183 -12.00 15.92 10.23
C ASP A 183 -11.46 17.02 9.30
N LEU A 184 -11.11 18.16 9.91
CA LEU A 184 -10.56 19.31 9.19
C LEU A 184 -9.29 18.97 8.40
N TRP A 185 -8.47 18.04 8.88
CA TRP A 185 -7.26 17.64 8.17
C TRP A 185 -7.61 16.91 6.88
N LYS A 186 -8.50 15.91 6.97
CA LYS A 186 -8.92 15.15 5.81
C LYS A 186 -9.60 16.04 4.78
N ASP A 187 -10.54 16.87 5.22
CA ASP A 187 -11.30 17.79 4.36
C ASP A 187 -10.38 18.78 3.64
N ALA A 188 -9.46 19.42 4.37
CA ALA A 188 -8.48 20.32 3.76
C ALA A 188 -7.64 19.57 2.72
N THR A 189 -7.09 18.41 3.06
CA THR A 189 -6.22 17.64 2.17
C THR A 189 -6.97 17.15 0.92
N ASP A 190 -8.21 16.68 1.08
CA ASP A 190 -9.06 16.29 -0.05
C ASP A 190 -9.28 17.47 -1.02
N LEU A 191 -9.57 18.67 -0.50
CA LEU A 191 -9.72 19.86 -1.33
C LEU A 191 -8.41 20.17 -2.10
N LEU A 192 -7.26 20.09 -1.43
CA LEU A 192 -5.96 20.36 -2.08
C LEU A 192 -5.65 19.31 -3.17
N ILE A 193 -5.98 18.03 -2.93
CA ILE A 193 -5.83 16.95 -3.92
C ILE A 193 -6.78 17.16 -5.10
N ALA A 194 -8.06 17.43 -4.85
CA ALA A 194 -9.08 17.63 -5.88
C ALA A 194 -8.78 18.83 -6.80
N TRP A 195 -8.08 19.84 -6.28
CA TRP A 195 -7.60 20.98 -7.06
C TRP A 195 -6.34 20.69 -7.87
N ASP A 196 -5.72 19.52 -7.68
CA ASP A 196 -4.36 19.23 -8.13
C ASP A 196 -3.40 20.39 -7.83
N LEU A 197 -3.52 20.95 -6.61
CA LEU A 197 -2.76 22.14 -6.25
C LEU A 197 -1.26 21.84 -6.35
N PRO A 198 -0.47 22.55 -7.18
CA PRO A 198 0.97 22.32 -7.24
C PRO A 198 1.62 22.57 -5.89
N ASP A 199 2.67 21.81 -5.59
CA ASP A 199 3.55 22.12 -4.48
C ASP A 199 4.57 23.19 -4.89
N PHE A 200 5.61 23.37 -4.07
CA PHE A 200 6.74 24.24 -4.35
C PHE A 200 8.04 23.44 -4.22
N PRO A 201 9.14 23.87 -4.87
CA PRO A 201 10.34 23.02 -5.04
C PRO A 201 10.90 22.43 -3.75
N GLU A 202 10.84 23.17 -2.63
CA GLU A 202 11.37 22.76 -1.32
C GLU A 202 10.35 22.02 -0.44
N TYR A 203 9.15 21.73 -0.95
CA TYR A 203 8.08 21.14 -0.14
C TYR A 203 8.45 19.76 0.39
N ARG A 204 9.11 18.92 -0.41
CA ARG A 204 9.60 17.59 0.02
C ARG A 204 10.49 17.72 1.25
N GLU A 205 11.43 18.66 1.24
CA GLU A 205 12.38 18.89 2.32
C GLU A 205 11.65 19.27 3.61
N TYR A 206 10.70 20.22 3.55
CA TYR A 206 9.91 20.60 4.71
C TYR A 206 9.01 19.46 5.23
N LYS A 207 8.39 18.71 4.32
CA LYS A 207 7.60 17.53 4.70
C LYS A 207 8.48 16.50 5.41
N GLY A 208 9.68 16.26 4.89
CA GLY A 208 10.69 15.39 5.51
C GLY A 208 11.05 15.88 6.92
N ARG A 209 11.34 17.17 7.08
CA ARG A 209 11.65 17.80 8.39
C ARG A 209 10.54 17.61 9.43
N LEU A 210 9.27 17.47 9.03
CA LEU A 210 8.17 17.14 9.95
C LEU A 210 8.08 15.63 10.21
N PHE A 211 8.03 14.84 9.14
CA PHE A 211 7.73 13.42 9.19
C PHE A 211 8.84 12.63 9.91
N THR A 212 10.11 12.98 9.72
CA THR A 212 11.23 12.27 10.36
C THR A 212 11.40 12.60 11.84
N LEU A 213 10.71 13.63 12.37
CA LEU A 213 10.57 13.85 13.81
C LEU A 213 9.66 12.80 14.47
N VAL A 214 8.72 12.25 13.69
CA VAL A 214 7.78 11.22 14.13
C VAL A 214 8.40 9.84 13.94
N GLU A 215 8.93 9.57 12.75
CA GLU A 215 9.63 8.33 12.44
C GLU A 215 10.94 8.59 11.68
N PRO A 216 12.09 8.58 12.38
CA PRO A 216 13.40 8.72 11.75
C PRO A 216 13.68 7.67 10.64
N GLY A 217 13.02 6.51 10.69
CA GLY A 217 13.15 5.47 9.67
C GLY A 217 12.68 5.89 8.27
N TRP A 218 11.95 7.01 8.13
CA TRP A 218 11.54 7.55 6.83
C TRP A 218 12.59 8.45 6.17
N GLU A 219 13.69 8.78 6.84
CA GLU A 219 14.76 9.63 6.28
C GLU A 219 15.21 9.19 4.88
N PRO A 220 15.45 7.89 4.59
CA PRO A 220 15.85 7.46 3.26
C PRO A 220 14.84 7.83 2.17
N PHE A 221 13.56 7.95 2.49
CA PHE A 221 12.52 8.29 1.52
C PHE A 221 12.61 9.77 1.13
N PHE A 222 12.72 10.67 2.10
CA PHE A 222 12.75 12.11 1.88
C PHE A 222 14.11 12.64 1.39
N SER A 223 15.18 11.91 1.70
CA SER A 223 16.56 12.24 1.30
C SER A 223 16.87 11.95 -0.17
N ASP A 224 15.97 11.26 -0.88
CA ASP A 224 16.14 10.91 -2.29
C ASP A 224 15.54 12.01 -3.19
N PRO A 225 16.36 12.86 -3.82
CA PRO A 225 15.87 13.95 -4.65
C PRO A 225 15.25 13.49 -5.97
N GLU A 226 15.54 12.26 -6.39
CA GLU A 226 15.09 11.68 -7.65
C GLU A 226 13.82 10.84 -7.45
N ALA A 227 13.29 10.76 -6.22
CA ALA A 227 12.05 10.03 -5.92
C ALA A 227 10.88 10.59 -6.74
N THR A 228 10.11 9.70 -7.36
CA THR A 228 8.92 10.03 -8.15
C THR A 228 7.63 9.95 -7.32
N ILE A 229 7.78 9.93 -5.99
CA ILE A 229 6.66 9.97 -5.04
C ILE A 229 6.00 11.34 -5.14
N ASP A 230 4.68 11.38 -5.33
CA ASP A 230 3.91 12.61 -5.12
C ASP A 230 3.77 12.88 -3.62
N TRP A 231 4.61 13.78 -3.11
CA TRP A 231 4.67 14.15 -1.69
C TRP A 231 3.40 14.86 -1.20
N ARG A 232 2.57 15.38 -2.10
CA ARG A 232 1.29 16.02 -1.77
C ARG A 232 0.28 14.99 -1.28
N TRP A 233 0.31 13.79 -1.83
CA TRP A 233 -0.63 12.71 -1.50
C TRP A 233 -0.19 11.85 -0.31
N LEU A 234 1.09 11.94 0.07
CA LEU A 234 1.68 11.13 1.11
C LEU A 234 1.29 11.63 2.52
N SER A 235 0.76 10.74 3.35
CA SER A 235 0.40 11.03 4.74
C SER A 235 0.73 9.88 5.69
N TRP A 236 0.75 10.14 7.00
CA TRP A 236 0.96 9.10 8.00
C TRP A 236 -0.33 8.35 8.35
N GLY A 237 -0.30 7.02 8.19
CA GLY A 237 -1.43 6.11 8.43
C GLY A 237 -1.69 5.75 9.89
N GLY A 238 -0.91 6.27 10.85
CA GLY A 238 -1.10 6.00 12.29
C GLY A 238 -0.33 4.80 12.83
N VAL A 239 0.52 4.16 12.02
CA VAL A 239 1.42 3.07 12.43
C VAL A 239 2.84 3.37 12.00
N PHE A 240 3.83 2.82 12.70
CA PHE A 240 5.23 3.04 12.36
C PHE A 240 5.73 2.06 11.29
N ILE A 241 6.91 2.34 10.74
CA ILE A 241 7.59 1.50 9.78
C ILE A 241 7.88 0.10 10.35
N ASP A 242 7.64 -0.96 9.57
CA ASP A 242 8.10 -2.32 9.89
C ASP A 242 9.55 -2.48 9.42
N ASP A 243 10.50 -2.16 10.30
CA ASP A 243 11.95 -2.28 10.07
C ASP A 243 12.55 -3.54 10.72
N ARG A 244 11.69 -4.46 11.17
CA ARG A 244 12.12 -5.70 11.82
C ARG A 244 12.96 -6.54 10.85
N PRO A 245 14.00 -7.23 11.36
CA PRO A 245 14.75 -8.20 10.56
C PRO A 245 13.84 -9.23 9.90
N LEU A 246 14.22 -9.71 8.72
CA LEU A 246 13.53 -10.80 8.02
C LEU A 246 13.39 -12.03 8.95
N GLY A 247 12.17 -12.56 9.06
CA GLY A 247 11.86 -13.73 9.90
C GLY A 247 11.58 -13.39 11.37
N ALA A 248 11.51 -12.12 11.75
CA ALA A 248 11.17 -11.74 13.12
C ALA A 248 9.70 -12.07 13.45
N THR A 249 9.49 -12.90 14.48
CA THR A 249 8.16 -13.32 14.96
C THR A 249 7.63 -12.53 16.15
N THR A 250 8.44 -11.60 16.69
CA THR A 250 8.01 -10.71 17.76
C THR A 250 7.26 -9.51 17.21
N GLY A 251 6.28 -9.00 17.98
CA GLY A 251 5.55 -7.78 17.66
C GLY A 251 6.43 -6.53 17.63
N CYS A 252 5.85 -5.42 17.17
CA CYS A 252 6.54 -4.14 17.01
C CYS A 252 6.50 -3.30 18.29
N PRO A 253 7.63 -3.04 19.00
CA PRO A 253 7.61 -2.26 20.24
C PRO A 253 7.08 -0.83 20.08
N ARG A 254 7.28 -0.23 18.88
CA ARG A 254 6.80 1.11 18.56
C ARG A 254 5.39 1.14 17.95
N GLY A 255 4.81 0.00 17.55
CA GLY A 255 3.48 -0.06 16.93
C GLY A 255 3.47 -0.03 15.40
N CYS A 256 4.34 -0.82 14.74
CA CYS A 256 4.19 -1.15 13.33
C CYS A 256 3.17 -2.28 13.09
N ILE A 257 2.80 -2.49 11.83
CA ILE A 257 2.04 -3.66 11.39
C ILE A 257 3.05 -4.73 10.94
N PRO A 258 3.24 -5.81 11.71
CA PRO A 258 4.28 -6.78 11.44
C PRO A 258 3.93 -7.63 10.21
N SER A 259 4.76 -7.61 9.18
CA SER A 259 4.71 -8.58 8.10
C SER A 259 4.90 -10.03 8.58
N LEU A 260 4.29 -10.98 7.86
CA LEU A 260 4.61 -12.40 7.95
C LEU A 260 5.70 -12.74 6.92
N ASP A 261 6.72 -13.48 7.35
CA ASP A 261 7.82 -13.90 6.48
C ASP A 261 7.91 -15.42 6.46
N ASP A 262 7.67 -16.01 5.29
CA ASP A 262 7.59 -17.45 5.05
C ASP A 262 6.76 -18.17 6.14
N PRO A 263 5.52 -17.71 6.39
CA PRO A 263 4.69 -18.28 7.43
C PRO A 263 4.44 -19.78 7.19
N PRO A 264 4.36 -20.60 8.26
CA PRO A 264 3.98 -22.00 8.10
C PRO A 264 2.58 -22.11 7.51
N VAL A 265 2.34 -23.21 6.81
CA VAL A 265 1.07 -23.49 6.12
C VAL A 265 0.59 -24.89 6.45
N THR A 266 -0.71 -25.10 6.37
CA THR A 266 -1.34 -26.41 6.57
C THR A 266 -2.07 -26.84 5.30
N PRO A 267 -2.15 -28.14 4.99
CA PRO A 267 -3.02 -28.66 3.94
C PRO A 267 -4.49 -28.25 4.15
N ALA A 268 -5.28 -28.19 3.07
CA ALA A 268 -6.70 -27.84 3.16
C ALA A 268 -7.53 -28.77 4.06
N GLU A 269 -7.13 -30.04 4.19
CA GLU A 269 -7.76 -31.02 5.08
C GLU A 269 -7.62 -30.64 6.58
N ASP A 270 -6.51 -30.00 6.95
CA ASP A 270 -6.23 -29.53 8.31
C ASP A 270 -6.67 -28.07 8.52
N GLY A 271 -7.13 -27.40 7.46
CA GLY A 271 -7.63 -26.01 7.47
C GLY A 271 -9.05 -25.83 8.02
N GLY A 272 -9.55 -26.77 8.81
CA GLY A 272 -10.92 -26.73 9.37
C GLY A 272 -11.13 -25.71 10.48
N TRP A 273 -10.04 -25.07 10.95
CA TRP A 273 -10.07 -23.99 11.93
C TRP A 273 -10.63 -22.68 11.33
N TYR A 274 -10.46 -22.47 10.03
CA TYR A 274 -11.02 -21.32 9.32
C TYR A 274 -12.41 -21.68 8.78
N PRO A 275 -13.44 -20.84 8.98
CA PRO A 275 -14.79 -21.19 8.60
C PRO A 275 -14.96 -21.20 7.08
N ASP A 276 -15.80 -22.10 6.56
CA ASP A 276 -15.99 -22.27 5.11
C ASP A 276 -16.57 -21.01 4.43
N ASP A 277 -17.31 -20.16 5.16
CA ASP A 277 -17.82 -18.87 4.68
C ASP A 277 -16.84 -17.70 4.90
N GLY A 278 -15.71 -17.94 5.55
CA GLY A 278 -14.63 -16.97 5.71
C GLY A 278 -13.97 -16.63 4.38
N VAL A 279 -13.62 -15.35 4.19
CA VAL A 279 -12.97 -14.88 2.97
C VAL A 279 -11.48 -15.23 3.00
N VAL A 280 -11.00 -15.85 1.92
CA VAL A 280 -9.58 -16.06 1.65
C VAL A 280 -9.18 -15.32 0.39
N PHE A 281 -7.93 -14.90 0.34
CA PHE A 281 -7.27 -14.50 -0.90
C PHE A 281 -6.52 -15.72 -1.42
N GLY A 282 -6.94 -16.25 -2.57
CA GLY A 282 -6.33 -17.39 -3.23
C GLY A 282 -5.31 -16.96 -4.27
N VAL A 283 -4.14 -17.61 -4.27
CA VAL A 283 -3.09 -17.41 -5.28
C VAL A 283 -2.64 -18.77 -5.80
N THR A 284 -2.46 -18.89 -7.11
CA THR A 284 -1.91 -20.08 -7.75
C THR A 284 -0.68 -19.70 -8.57
N VAL A 285 0.45 -20.35 -8.29
CA VAL A 285 1.71 -20.17 -9.02
C VAL A 285 2.25 -21.54 -9.38
N ASN A 286 2.58 -21.75 -10.67
CA ASN A 286 3.15 -23.01 -11.17
C ASN A 286 2.38 -24.28 -10.75
N GLY A 287 1.05 -24.17 -10.59
CA GLY A 287 0.19 -25.29 -10.20
C GLY A 287 0.05 -25.51 -8.68
N GLU A 288 0.78 -24.77 -7.85
CA GLU A 288 0.59 -24.77 -6.40
C GLU A 288 -0.35 -23.64 -5.98
N SER A 289 -1.37 -23.96 -5.17
CA SER A 289 -2.38 -23.01 -4.70
C SER A 289 -2.26 -22.76 -3.20
N ARG A 290 -2.38 -21.50 -2.78
CA ARG A 290 -2.40 -21.10 -1.36
C ARG A 290 -3.51 -20.11 -1.05
N ALA A 291 -4.15 -20.31 0.09
CA ALA A 291 -5.16 -19.43 0.67
C ALA A 291 -4.56 -18.60 1.80
N TYR A 292 -4.78 -17.28 1.74
CA TYR A 292 -4.41 -16.30 2.77
C TYR A 292 -5.70 -15.80 3.45
N PRO A 293 -5.98 -16.23 4.70
CA PRO A 293 -7.18 -15.86 5.44
C PRO A 293 -7.30 -14.35 5.62
N LYS A 294 -8.46 -13.78 5.27
CA LYS A 294 -8.68 -12.32 5.34
C LYS A 294 -8.39 -11.76 6.73
N ASN A 295 -8.80 -12.44 7.79
CA ASN A 295 -8.59 -11.98 9.17
C ASN A 295 -7.10 -11.92 9.58
N GLN A 296 -6.27 -12.81 9.05
CA GLN A 296 -4.82 -12.76 9.25
C GLN A 296 -4.22 -11.63 8.42
N MET A 297 -4.66 -11.47 7.17
CA MET A 297 -4.22 -10.41 6.28
C MET A 297 -4.65 -9.01 6.76
N GLU A 298 -5.80 -8.85 7.42
CA GLU A 298 -6.21 -7.58 8.05
C GLU A 298 -5.32 -7.17 9.21
N VAL A 299 -4.66 -8.15 9.84
CA VAL A 299 -3.79 -7.94 10.98
C VAL A 299 -2.34 -7.71 10.55
N HIS A 300 -1.89 -8.37 9.49
CA HIS A 300 -0.51 -8.34 9.03
C HIS A 300 -0.28 -7.47 7.81
N GLU A 301 -1.29 -7.37 6.94
CA GLU A 301 -1.35 -6.54 5.74
C GLU A 301 -0.18 -6.72 4.75
N MET A 302 0.73 -7.64 5.00
CA MET A 302 1.92 -7.95 4.22
C MET A 302 2.41 -9.36 4.55
N VAL A 303 2.58 -10.18 3.51
CA VAL A 303 3.17 -11.51 3.62
C VAL A 303 4.25 -11.66 2.57
N ASN A 304 5.47 -12.05 2.96
CA ASN A 304 6.50 -12.51 2.02
C ASN A 304 6.50 -14.04 2.05
N ASP A 305 6.39 -14.68 0.90
CA ASP A 305 6.19 -16.14 0.83
C ASP A 305 6.92 -16.77 -0.36
N THR A 306 7.02 -18.10 -0.33
CA THR A 306 7.42 -18.96 -1.45
C THR A 306 6.27 -19.87 -1.86
N LEU A 307 5.83 -19.74 -3.11
CA LEU A 307 4.75 -20.54 -3.68
C LEU A 307 5.11 -21.00 -5.10
N GLY A 308 4.96 -22.29 -5.41
CA GLY A 308 5.28 -22.79 -6.75
C GLY A 308 6.74 -22.59 -7.15
N GLY A 309 7.65 -22.56 -6.17
CA GLY A 309 9.08 -22.26 -6.36
C GLY A 309 9.41 -20.80 -6.67
N ARG A 310 8.46 -19.87 -6.51
CA ARG A 310 8.63 -18.43 -6.76
C ARG A 310 8.52 -17.63 -5.48
N ARG A 311 9.27 -16.52 -5.39
CA ARG A 311 9.13 -15.55 -4.29
C ARG A 311 8.03 -14.55 -4.60
N ILE A 312 7.13 -14.39 -3.65
CA ILE A 312 6.05 -13.40 -3.74
C ILE A 312 6.02 -12.51 -2.51
N GLY A 313 5.62 -11.25 -2.71
CA GLY A 313 5.23 -10.32 -1.67
C GLY A 313 3.76 -9.96 -1.84
N MET A 314 2.97 -10.11 -0.79
CA MET A 314 1.53 -9.97 -0.80
C MET A 314 1.05 -8.88 0.15
N PRO A 315 0.94 -7.64 -0.33
CA PRO A 315 0.25 -6.59 0.41
C PRO A 315 -1.26 -6.83 0.43
N TYR A 316 -1.89 -6.54 1.56
CA TYR A 316 -3.33 -6.34 1.65
C TYR A 316 -3.63 -4.97 2.23
N CYS A 317 -4.15 -4.07 1.40
CA CYS A 317 -4.66 -2.77 1.83
C CYS A 317 -6.11 -2.94 2.29
N THR A 318 -6.32 -2.98 3.61
CA THR A 318 -7.63 -3.04 4.26
C THR A 318 -8.54 -1.88 3.82
N LEU A 319 -7.97 -0.67 3.79
CA LEU A 319 -8.62 0.57 3.35
C LEU A 319 -9.10 0.53 1.89
N CYS A 320 -8.43 -0.26 1.04
CA CYS A 320 -8.67 -0.33 -0.39
C CYS A 320 -9.48 -1.56 -0.80
N GLY A 321 -9.74 -2.49 0.14
CA GLY A 321 -10.30 -3.80 -0.18
C GLY A 321 -9.44 -4.60 -1.18
N SER A 322 -8.13 -4.33 -1.23
CA SER A 322 -7.23 -4.81 -2.29
C SER A 322 -6.10 -5.69 -1.76
N ALA A 323 -6.18 -6.99 -2.08
CA ALA A 323 -5.12 -7.96 -1.88
C ALA A 323 -4.40 -8.19 -3.21
N GLN A 324 -3.08 -8.06 -3.20
CA GLN A 324 -2.24 -8.21 -4.39
C GLN A 324 -1.09 -9.17 -4.11
N ALA A 325 -0.49 -9.70 -5.16
CA ALA A 325 0.66 -10.58 -5.07
C ALA A 325 1.67 -10.20 -6.14
N TYR A 326 2.88 -9.83 -5.73
CA TYR A 326 3.96 -9.41 -6.62
C TYR A 326 5.08 -10.43 -6.62
N PHE A 327 5.60 -10.79 -7.79
CA PHE A 327 6.81 -11.59 -7.89
C PHE A 327 8.03 -10.74 -7.53
N THR A 328 8.70 -11.09 -6.43
CA THR A 328 9.89 -10.37 -5.95
C THR A 328 11.20 -11.01 -6.43
N ASP A 329 11.12 -12.18 -7.08
CA ASP A 329 12.25 -12.86 -7.72
C ASP A 329 12.46 -12.46 -9.19
N GLN A 330 11.66 -11.56 -9.75
CA GLN A 330 11.78 -11.02 -11.11
C GLN A 330 12.37 -9.61 -11.09
N VAL A 331 13.57 -9.46 -10.55
CA VAL A 331 14.30 -8.20 -10.52
C VAL A 331 15.56 -8.26 -11.40
N PRO A 332 16.08 -7.11 -11.89
CA PRO A 332 17.29 -7.07 -12.70
C PRO A 332 18.49 -7.75 -12.02
N ALA A 333 19.43 -8.26 -12.84
CA ALA A 333 20.62 -8.93 -12.32
C ALA A 333 21.42 -8.01 -11.37
N GLY A 334 21.81 -8.55 -10.21
CA GLY A 334 22.54 -7.81 -9.19
C GLY A 334 21.65 -7.13 -8.13
N VAL A 335 20.33 -7.07 -8.36
CA VAL A 335 19.35 -6.65 -7.35
C VAL A 335 19.03 -7.84 -6.45
N GLN A 336 19.09 -7.63 -5.12
CA GLN A 336 18.62 -8.63 -4.17
C GLN A 336 17.10 -8.73 -4.21
N THR A 337 16.54 -9.94 -4.03
CA THR A 337 15.10 -10.14 -3.93
C THR A 337 14.49 -9.19 -2.90
N PRO A 338 13.58 -8.27 -3.31
CA PRO A 338 12.96 -7.34 -2.39
C PRO A 338 12.19 -8.06 -1.28
N VAL A 339 12.29 -7.50 -0.08
CA VAL A 339 11.56 -7.95 1.11
C VAL A 339 10.56 -6.86 1.44
N LEU A 340 9.30 -7.06 1.08
CA LEU A 340 8.28 -6.02 1.17
C LEU A 340 7.83 -5.84 2.62
N ARG A 341 7.65 -4.58 3.01
CA ARG A 341 7.31 -4.14 4.36
C ARG A 341 6.32 -2.99 4.36
N THR A 342 5.63 -2.83 5.49
CA THR A 342 4.77 -1.68 5.77
C THR A 342 5.64 -0.45 6.06
N SER A 343 5.47 0.63 5.29
CA SER A 343 6.15 1.91 5.60
C SER A 343 5.48 2.68 6.74
N GLY A 344 4.17 2.45 6.96
CA GLY A 344 3.32 3.27 7.83
C GLY A 344 2.76 4.52 7.14
N LEU A 345 3.19 4.80 5.91
CA LEU A 345 2.71 5.90 5.09
C LEU A 345 1.60 5.41 4.16
N LEU A 346 0.75 6.36 3.76
CA LEU A 346 -0.36 6.16 2.84
C LEU A 346 -0.30 7.21 1.72
N SER A 347 -0.74 6.82 0.52
CA SER A 347 -0.98 7.73 -0.60
C SER A 347 -2.38 7.46 -1.13
N ARG A 348 -3.26 8.47 -1.15
CA ARG A 348 -4.68 8.32 -1.58
C ARG A 348 -5.41 7.18 -0.88
N SER A 349 -5.29 7.14 0.45
CA SER A 349 -5.79 6.05 1.30
C SER A 349 -5.26 4.64 0.96
N ASN A 350 -4.30 4.51 0.04
CA ASN A 350 -3.60 3.27 -0.26
C ASN A 350 -2.34 3.16 0.57
N LYS A 351 -2.01 1.93 0.96
CA LYS A 351 -0.78 1.64 1.67
C LYS A 351 0.44 1.95 0.81
N VAL A 352 1.47 2.51 1.41
CA VAL A 352 2.80 2.59 0.78
C VAL A 352 3.67 1.47 1.36
N MET A 353 4.24 0.65 0.49
CA MET A 353 5.17 -0.41 0.89
C MET A 353 6.60 -0.01 0.55
N TYR A 354 7.57 -0.69 1.16
CA TYR A 354 8.98 -0.45 0.88
C TYR A 354 9.77 -1.75 0.97
N ASP A 355 10.95 -1.77 0.35
CA ASP A 355 11.91 -2.88 0.47
C ASP A 355 12.81 -2.71 1.68
N LEU A 356 12.87 -3.74 2.54
CA LEU A 356 13.69 -3.74 3.74
C LEU A 356 15.19 -3.57 3.44
N ASN A 357 15.66 -4.13 2.31
CA ASN A 357 17.08 -4.19 1.96
C ASN A 357 17.63 -2.84 1.46
N THR A 358 16.92 -2.22 0.53
CA THR A 358 17.36 -0.99 -0.17
C THR A 358 16.72 0.28 0.35
N LYS A 359 15.65 0.16 1.14
CA LYS A 359 14.77 1.27 1.54
C LYS A 359 14.06 1.96 0.38
N SER A 360 14.03 1.33 -0.80
CA SER A 360 13.22 1.78 -1.93
C SER A 360 11.73 1.67 -1.60
N VAL A 361 11.00 2.75 -1.85
CA VAL A 361 9.54 2.81 -1.72
C VAL A 361 8.91 2.24 -2.99
N PHE A 362 7.80 1.53 -2.82
CA PHE A 362 6.95 1.08 -3.91
C PHE A 362 5.55 1.64 -3.80
N ASP A 363 4.96 1.97 -4.94
CA ASP A 363 3.52 2.09 -5.06
C ASP A 363 2.89 0.69 -4.91
N THR A 364 2.04 0.51 -3.90
CA THR A 364 1.45 -0.80 -3.64
C THR A 364 0.47 -1.22 -4.73
N PHE A 365 -0.14 -0.30 -5.48
CA PHE A 365 -1.15 -0.61 -6.50
C PHE A 365 -0.52 -0.92 -7.87
N THR A 366 0.53 -0.20 -8.24
CA THR A 366 1.18 -0.36 -9.56
C THR A 366 2.40 -1.29 -9.54
N GLY A 367 2.95 -1.57 -8.35
CA GLY A 367 4.17 -2.35 -8.16
C GLY A 367 5.45 -1.61 -8.58
N GLU A 368 5.37 -0.32 -8.89
CA GLU A 368 6.50 0.50 -9.33
C GLU A 368 7.36 0.96 -8.14
N ALA A 369 8.68 0.83 -8.27
CA ALA A 369 9.61 1.45 -7.33
C ALA A 369 9.65 2.96 -7.56
N LEU A 370 9.28 3.74 -6.56
CA LEU A 370 9.20 5.20 -6.62
C LEU A 370 10.44 5.90 -6.06
N SER A 371 11.29 5.19 -5.33
CA SER A 371 12.53 5.75 -4.77
C SER A 371 13.66 4.75 -4.66
N GLY A 372 14.85 5.26 -4.36
CA GLY A 372 16.05 4.51 -4.01
C GLY A 372 16.60 3.63 -5.14
N PRO A 373 17.48 2.69 -4.79
CA PRO A 373 18.19 1.84 -5.76
C PRO A 373 17.28 1.06 -6.72
N LEU A 374 16.08 0.66 -6.28
CA LEU A 374 15.15 -0.10 -7.12
C LEU A 374 14.47 0.79 -8.18
N ARG A 375 14.19 2.07 -7.89
CA ARG A 375 13.74 3.01 -8.92
C ARG A 375 14.84 3.26 -9.94
N GLU A 376 16.08 3.49 -9.49
CA GLU A 376 17.23 3.68 -10.38
C GLU A 376 17.47 2.48 -11.31
N ALA A 377 17.19 1.27 -10.81
CA ALA A 377 17.24 0.03 -11.59
C ALA A 377 16.00 -0.20 -12.49
N GLY A 378 15.01 0.71 -12.47
CA GLY A 378 13.78 0.62 -13.26
C GLY A 378 12.87 -0.53 -12.84
N VAL A 379 12.86 -0.88 -11.55
CA VAL A 379 12.08 -2.02 -11.06
C VAL A 379 10.60 -1.68 -11.02
N ARG A 380 9.81 -2.48 -11.74
CA ARG A 380 8.37 -2.62 -11.58
C ARG A 380 8.06 -4.10 -11.34
N LEU A 381 7.45 -4.43 -10.21
CA LEU A 381 7.16 -5.80 -9.85
C LEU A 381 6.00 -6.34 -10.70
N SER A 382 6.18 -7.51 -11.28
CA SER A 382 5.11 -8.20 -12.00
C SER A 382 4.11 -8.80 -11.02
N GLN A 383 2.83 -8.77 -11.37
CA GLN A 383 1.75 -9.20 -10.50
C GLN A 383 1.30 -10.63 -10.82
N ALA A 384 0.99 -11.40 -9.79
CA ALA A 384 0.24 -12.64 -9.87
C ALA A 384 -1.25 -12.37 -9.62
N THR A 385 -2.12 -13.20 -10.19
CA THR A 385 -3.57 -13.10 -9.96
C THR A 385 -3.91 -13.45 -8.51
N VAL A 386 -4.75 -12.61 -7.88
CA VAL A 386 -5.32 -12.86 -6.57
C VAL A 386 -6.84 -13.00 -6.70
N VAL A 387 -7.38 -14.13 -6.23
CA VAL A 387 -8.82 -14.42 -6.25
C VAL A 387 -9.38 -14.27 -4.85
N SER A 388 -10.35 -13.37 -4.65
CA SER A 388 -11.11 -13.31 -3.39
C SER A 388 -12.27 -14.31 -3.44
N SER A 389 -12.26 -15.29 -2.55
CA SER A 389 -13.24 -16.40 -2.51
C SER A 389 -13.57 -16.77 -1.07
N THR A 390 -14.70 -17.44 -0.84
CA THR A 390 -14.94 -18.13 0.44
C THR A 390 -14.03 -19.35 0.55
N TRP A 391 -13.57 -19.68 1.76
CA TRP A 391 -12.67 -20.82 1.99
C TRP A 391 -13.26 -22.13 1.48
N GLY A 392 -14.55 -22.36 1.72
CA GLY A 392 -15.27 -23.55 1.27
C GLY A 392 -15.34 -23.67 -0.25
N ALA A 393 -15.52 -22.56 -0.97
CA ALA A 393 -15.51 -22.56 -2.42
C ALA A 393 -14.09 -22.73 -2.98
N TRP A 394 -13.10 -22.05 -2.38
CA TRP A 394 -11.70 -22.13 -2.79
C TRP A 394 -11.15 -23.54 -2.64
N LYS A 395 -11.28 -24.17 -1.46
CA LYS A 395 -10.81 -25.55 -1.22
C LYS A 395 -11.49 -26.58 -2.12
N LYS A 396 -12.72 -26.32 -2.57
CA LYS A 396 -13.42 -27.18 -3.53
C LYS A 396 -12.85 -27.04 -4.95
N ALA A 397 -12.48 -25.82 -5.35
CA ALA A 397 -11.85 -25.56 -6.64
C ALA A 397 -10.38 -26.01 -6.68
N HIS A 398 -9.68 -25.93 -5.53
CA HIS A 398 -8.27 -26.25 -5.35
C HIS A 398 -8.09 -27.25 -4.20
N PRO A 399 -8.39 -28.54 -4.37
CA PRO A 399 -8.36 -29.52 -3.28
C PRO A 399 -6.97 -29.72 -2.66
N ASP A 400 -5.92 -29.50 -3.44
CA ASP A 400 -4.52 -29.63 -3.01
C ASP A 400 -3.96 -28.30 -2.45
N THR A 401 -4.80 -27.28 -2.23
CA THR A 401 -4.36 -25.98 -1.72
C THR A 401 -3.84 -26.10 -0.28
N THR A 402 -2.91 -25.21 0.07
CA THR A 402 -2.53 -24.95 1.46
C THR A 402 -3.23 -23.68 1.96
N ILE A 403 -3.37 -23.54 3.27
CA ILE A 403 -3.81 -22.31 3.93
C ILE A 403 -2.71 -21.88 4.91
N LEU A 404 -2.53 -20.58 5.14
CA LEU A 404 -1.65 -20.12 6.23
C LEU A 404 -2.02 -20.83 7.54
N ALA A 405 -1.03 -21.20 8.35
CA ALA A 405 -1.30 -21.83 9.63
C ALA A 405 -2.12 -20.90 10.54
N GLU A 406 -2.95 -21.49 11.40
CA GLU A 406 -3.90 -20.74 12.26
C GLU A 406 -3.22 -19.62 13.06
N ASP A 407 -2.01 -19.87 13.56
CA ASP A 407 -1.25 -18.94 14.40
C ASP A 407 -0.33 -17.98 13.63
N GLY A 408 -0.32 -18.07 12.29
CA GLY A 408 0.53 -17.29 11.40
C GLY A 408 2.04 -17.52 11.61
N GLY A 409 2.44 -18.55 12.37
CA GLY A 409 3.82 -18.77 12.80
C GLY A 409 4.29 -17.87 13.95
N MET A 410 3.38 -17.16 14.62
CA MET A 410 3.70 -16.23 15.72
C MET A 410 2.95 -16.54 17.03
N GLY A 411 2.26 -17.68 17.13
CA GLY A 411 1.49 -18.05 18.33
C GLY A 411 0.34 -17.08 18.65
N ARG A 412 -0.16 -16.35 17.64
CA ARG A 412 -1.23 -15.36 17.77
C ARG A 412 -2.59 -15.98 17.44
N SER A 413 -3.65 -15.55 18.12
CA SER A 413 -5.01 -15.82 17.67
C SER A 413 -5.57 -14.63 16.88
N TYR A 414 -6.38 -14.93 15.88
CA TYR A 414 -6.96 -13.95 14.96
C TYR A 414 -8.48 -13.95 15.08
N PRO A 415 -9.10 -12.89 15.61
CA PRO A 415 -10.55 -12.71 15.52
C PRO A 415 -10.99 -12.73 14.05
N LEU A 416 -12.19 -13.23 13.75
CA LEU A 416 -12.69 -13.25 12.36
C LEU A 416 -12.97 -11.87 11.79
N ASP A 417 -13.27 -10.89 12.66
CA ASP A 417 -13.44 -9.47 12.32
C ASP A 417 -12.55 -8.61 13.23
N PRO A 418 -11.24 -8.48 12.91
CA PRO A 418 -10.31 -7.68 13.70
C PRO A 418 -10.55 -6.18 13.54
N LEU A 419 -11.09 -5.73 12.41
CA LEU A 419 -11.28 -4.31 12.08
C LEU A 419 -12.57 -3.71 12.67
N ARG A 420 -13.57 -4.54 12.98
CA ARG A 420 -14.83 -4.11 13.64
C ARG A 420 -15.54 -2.98 12.89
N GLY A 421 -15.57 -3.08 11.56
CA GLY A 421 -16.22 -2.12 10.67
C GLY A 421 -15.52 -0.77 10.51
N ARG A 422 -14.24 -0.65 10.92
CA ARG A 422 -13.44 0.58 10.75
C ARG A 422 -13.51 1.17 9.34
N ASP A 423 -13.54 0.31 8.33
CA ASP A 423 -13.42 0.67 6.92
C ASP A 423 -14.75 0.59 6.16
N ASP A 424 -15.90 0.54 6.83
CA ASP A 424 -17.21 0.27 6.19
C ASP A 424 -17.85 1.51 5.51
N HIS A 425 -17.22 2.69 5.63
CA HIS A 425 -17.85 3.98 5.29
C HIS A 425 -17.02 4.82 4.31
N GLY A 426 -16.29 4.16 3.41
CA GLY A 426 -15.44 4.81 2.42
C GLY A 426 -14.02 5.10 2.92
N PRO A 427 -13.23 5.87 2.16
CA PRO A 427 -11.85 6.19 2.53
C PRO A 427 -11.81 7.07 3.78
N ILE A 428 -11.08 6.60 4.80
CA ILE A 428 -10.84 7.34 6.05
C ILE A 428 -9.59 8.24 5.99
N PHE A 429 -8.81 8.14 4.91
CA PHE A 429 -7.68 9.02 4.61
C PHE A 429 -7.98 9.83 3.33
N PRO A 430 -7.25 10.94 3.10
CA PRO A 430 -7.48 11.77 1.93
C PRO A 430 -7.31 11.01 0.61
N VAL A 431 -8.24 11.25 -0.32
CA VAL A 431 -8.25 10.73 -1.68
C VAL A 431 -8.57 11.82 -2.72
N GLY A 432 -9.02 12.99 -2.29
CA GLY A 432 -9.48 14.05 -3.16
C GLY A 432 -10.88 13.82 -3.71
N ASP A 433 -11.03 14.08 -5.01
CA ASP A 433 -12.24 13.78 -5.75
C ASP A 433 -12.34 12.29 -6.10
N VAL A 434 -13.56 11.83 -6.34
CA VAL A 434 -13.83 10.41 -6.65
C VAL A 434 -14.52 10.25 -7.98
N ASP A 435 -14.24 9.13 -8.64
CA ASP A 435 -14.96 8.73 -9.85
C ASP A 435 -16.39 8.27 -9.50
N THR A 436 -17.38 9.00 -9.99
CA THR A 436 -18.80 8.80 -9.68
C THR A 436 -19.49 7.73 -10.53
N ARG A 437 -18.78 7.01 -11.41
CA ARG A 437 -19.35 5.92 -12.24
C ARG A 437 -19.86 4.75 -11.39
N LEU A 438 -19.29 4.52 -10.21
CA LEU A 438 -19.72 3.50 -9.24
C LEU A 438 -19.69 4.08 -7.82
N GLY A 439 -20.28 3.36 -6.85
CA GLY A 439 -20.11 3.68 -5.44
C GLY A 439 -18.65 3.50 -5.03
N VAL A 440 -18.14 4.37 -4.13
CA VAL A 440 -16.72 4.41 -3.74
C VAL A 440 -16.16 3.05 -3.30
N GLN A 441 -16.97 2.23 -2.62
CA GLN A 441 -16.59 0.89 -2.15
C GLN A 441 -17.21 -0.26 -2.96
N ASP A 442 -17.78 0.03 -4.13
CA ASP A 442 -18.15 -1.04 -5.05
C ASP A 442 -16.90 -1.83 -5.42
N LEU A 443 -16.97 -3.16 -5.29
CA LEU A 443 -15.85 -4.03 -5.61
C LEU A 443 -15.74 -4.22 -7.11
N VAL A 444 -14.56 -3.98 -7.64
CA VAL A 444 -14.20 -4.28 -9.03
C VAL A 444 -13.11 -5.32 -9.09
N VAL A 445 -13.12 -6.14 -10.14
CA VAL A 445 -11.94 -6.90 -10.58
C VAL A 445 -11.23 -6.05 -11.61
N GLY A 446 -9.99 -5.68 -11.32
CA GLY A 446 -9.18 -4.85 -12.19
C GLY A 446 -8.16 -5.67 -12.97
N VAL A 447 -7.88 -5.23 -14.19
CA VAL A 447 -6.89 -5.82 -15.11
C VAL A 447 -6.10 -4.70 -15.75
N GLU A 448 -4.78 -4.88 -15.86
CA GLU A 448 -3.88 -4.05 -16.68
C GLU A 448 -3.29 -4.93 -17.79
N LEU A 449 -3.43 -4.50 -19.04
CA LEU A 449 -2.86 -5.16 -20.21
C LEU A 449 -1.43 -4.68 -20.49
N GLU A 450 -0.68 -5.44 -21.28
CA GLU A 450 0.72 -5.12 -21.62
C GLU A 450 0.87 -3.78 -22.35
N ASP A 451 -0.16 -3.32 -23.06
CA ASP A 451 -0.18 -2.03 -23.74
C ASP A 451 -0.57 -0.84 -22.83
N GLY A 452 -0.78 -1.11 -21.54
CA GLY A 452 -1.20 -0.13 -20.53
C GLY A 452 -2.71 0.08 -20.43
N THR A 453 -3.52 -0.62 -21.24
CA THR A 453 -4.98 -0.53 -21.13
C THR A 453 -5.45 -1.15 -19.81
N THR A 454 -6.17 -0.37 -19.02
CA THR A 454 -6.75 -0.81 -17.74
C THR A 454 -8.25 -0.98 -17.83
N ILE A 455 -8.78 -2.05 -17.24
CA ILE A 455 -10.20 -2.41 -17.28
C ILE A 455 -10.67 -2.75 -15.87
N ALA A 456 -11.82 -2.20 -15.47
CA ALA A 456 -12.53 -2.54 -14.26
C ALA A 456 -13.84 -3.25 -14.57
N PHE A 457 -14.08 -4.37 -13.88
CA PHE A 457 -15.32 -5.13 -13.97
C PHE A 457 -16.04 -5.09 -12.62
N PRO A 458 -17.24 -4.47 -12.49
CA PRO A 458 -18.03 -4.53 -11.28
C PRO A 458 -18.31 -5.98 -10.87
N ARG A 459 -17.69 -6.40 -9.77
CA ARG A 459 -17.59 -7.82 -9.37
C ARG A 459 -18.95 -8.48 -9.26
N GLN A 460 -19.87 -7.84 -8.54
CA GLN A 460 -21.19 -8.42 -8.26
C GLN A 460 -22.03 -8.57 -9.53
N THR A 461 -21.98 -7.56 -10.41
CA THR A 461 -22.63 -7.58 -11.72
C THR A 461 -22.04 -8.67 -12.61
N ALA A 462 -20.72 -8.77 -12.69
CA ALA A 462 -20.02 -9.79 -13.48
C ALA A 462 -20.38 -11.22 -13.00
N LEU A 463 -20.36 -11.46 -11.69
CA LEU A 463 -20.77 -12.75 -11.11
C LEU A 463 -22.21 -13.11 -11.50
N SER A 464 -23.13 -12.14 -11.41
CA SER A 464 -24.55 -12.36 -11.74
C SER A 464 -24.76 -12.71 -13.21
N VAL A 465 -24.01 -12.11 -14.12
CA VAL A 465 -24.04 -12.46 -15.55
C VAL A 465 -23.51 -13.88 -15.79
N ILE A 466 -22.37 -14.23 -15.18
CA ILE A 466 -21.78 -15.58 -15.33
C ILE A 466 -22.70 -16.66 -14.74
N ASP A 467 -23.29 -16.41 -13.57
CA ASP A 467 -24.22 -17.35 -12.91
C ASP A 467 -25.53 -17.54 -13.71
N ALA A 468 -25.92 -16.56 -14.53
CA ALA A 468 -27.01 -16.68 -15.50
C ALA A 468 -26.61 -17.40 -16.80
N GLY A 469 -25.35 -17.84 -16.93
CA GLY A 469 -24.81 -18.49 -18.13
C GLY A 469 -24.34 -17.52 -19.23
N GLY A 470 -24.20 -16.23 -18.91
CA GLY A 470 -23.62 -15.23 -19.80
C GLY A 470 -22.09 -15.22 -19.76
N GLU A 471 -21.49 -14.44 -20.67
CA GLU A 471 -20.04 -14.17 -20.70
C GLU A 471 -19.75 -12.72 -20.34
N VAL A 472 -18.66 -12.49 -19.62
CA VAL A 472 -18.17 -11.16 -19.23
C VAL A 472 -16.84 -10.93 -19.93
N THR A 473 -16.86 -10.11 -20.98
CA THR A 473 -15.70 -9.87 -21.85
C THR A 473 -15.56 -8.38 -22.18
N ALA A 474 -14.33 -7.86 -22.16
CA ALA A 474 -13.97 -6.51 -22.61
C ALA A 474 -12.52 -6.49 -23.10
N GLU A 475 -12.21 -5.79 -24.21
CA GLU A 475 -10.86 -5.66 -24.77
C GLU A 475 -10.06 -6.98 -24.86
N GLY A 476 -10.72 -8.06 -25.29
CA GLY A 476 -10.07 -9.38 -25.41
C GLY A 476 -9.79 -10.09 -24.09
N VAL A 477 -10.23 -9.53 -22.95
CA VAL A 477 -10.20 -10.14 -21.62
C VAL A 477 -11.55 -10.75 -21.31
N ARG A 478 -11.57 -11.97 -20.75
CA ARG A 478 -12.78 -12.61 -20.20
C ARG A 478 -12.60 -12.93 -18.73
N LEU A 479 -13.63 -12.64 -17.92
CA LEU A 479 -13.68 -13.10 -16.53
C LEU A 479 -14.28 -14.51 -16.44
N ILE A 480 -13.68 -15.34 -15.58
CA ILE A 480 -14.16 -16.68 -15.26
C ILE A 480 -14.15 -16.92 -13.75
N LYS A 481 -15.02 -17.81 -13.28
CA LYS A 481 -15.06 -18.17 -11.85
C LYS A 481 -13.86 -19.01 -11.47
N ASP A 482 -13.36 -18.74 -10.28
CA ASP A 482 -12.40 -19.59 -9.59
C ASP A 482 -12.79 -19.64 -8.10
N GLY A 483 -13.20 -20.82 -7.63
CA GLY A 483 -14.09 -20.92 -6.47
C GLY A 483 -15.41 -20.19 -6.71
N ASP A 484 -15.76 -19.28 -5.80
CA ASP A 484 -16.86 -18.32 -5.96
C ASP A 484 -16.37 -16.89 -6.26
N GLY A 485 -15.05 -16.73 -6.45
CA GLY A 485 -14.41 -15.51 -6.92
C GLY A 485 -14.28 -15.45 -8.44
N LEU A 486 -13.50 -14.48 -8.93
CA LEU A 486 -13.26 -14.22 -10.35
C LEU A 486 -11.77 -14.09 -10.64
N ARG A 487 -11.35 -14.55 -11.82
CA ARG A 487 -10.03 -14.27 -12.42
C ARG A 487 -10.15 -13.92 -13.89
N ALA A 488 -9.17 -13.21 -14.42
CA ALA A 488 -9.11 -12.81 -15.83
C ALA A 488 -8.27 -13.76 -16.69
N ILE A 489 -8.71 -13.98 -17.92
CA ILE A 489 -7.96 -14.69 -18.97
C ILE A 489 -8.05 -13.94 -20.31
N MET A 490 -7.04 -14.12 -21.16
CA MET A 490 -7.10 -13.69 -22.56
C MET A 490 -8.06 -14.58 -23.33
N VAL A 491 -8.91 -13.98 -24.16
CA VAL A 491 -9.82 -14.70 -25.06
C VAL A 491 -9.07 -15.40 -26.19
N SER A 492 -7.93 -14.86 -26.62
CA SER A 492 -7.13 -15.34 -27.76
C SER A 492 -6.57 -16.75 -27.54
N ASP A 493 -6.02 -17.03 -26.36
CA ASP A 493 -5.28 -18.25 -26.06
C ASP A 493 -5.63 -18.90 -24.71
N GLY A 494 -6.50 -18.26 -23.91
CA GLY A 494 -6.87 -18.73 -22.58
C GLY A 494 -5.79 -18.54 -21.52
N SER A 495 -4.71 -17.83 -21.83
CA SER A 495 -3.67 -17.50 -20.86
C SER A 495 -4.23 -16.63 -19.73
N GLN A 496 -3.69 -16.80 -18.53
CA GLN A 496 -4.08 -16.01 -17.38
C GLN A 496 -3.48 -14.61 -17.47
N ILE A 497 -4.28 -13.61 -17.09
CA ILE A 497 -3.83 -12.24 -16.92
C ILE A 497 -3.83 -11.93 -15.42
N ALA A 498 -2.82 -11.17 -14.97
CA ALA A 498 -2.81 -10.66 -13.62
C ALA A 498 -4.10 -9.85 -13.38
N SER A 499 -4.79 -10.17 -12.29
CA SER A 499 -6.00 -9.47 -11.89
C SER A 499 -6.13 -9.52 -10.39
N HIS A 500 -6.70 -8.47 -9.82
CA HIS A 500 -7.00 -8.42 -8.40
C HIS A 500 -8.30 -7.65 -8.16
N GLN A 501 -8.85 -7.78 -6.96
CA GLN A 501 -10.04 -7.06 -6.55
C GLN A 501 -9.65 -5.80 -5.79
N ALA A 502 -10.38 -4.70 -5.96
CA ALA A 502 -10.24 -3.49 -5.15
C ALA A 502 -11.59 -2.77 -5.01
N PHE A 503 -11.71 -1.88 -4.03
CA PHE A 503 -12.75 -0.87 -4.00
C PHE A 503 -12.58 0.09 -5.18
N TRP A 504 -13.70 0.56 -5.73
CA TRP A 504 -13.72 1.42 -6.90
C TRP A 504 -12.92 2.71 -6.73
N PHE A 505 -13.05 3.39 -5.59
CA PHE A 505 -12.28 4.61 -5.34
C PHE A 505 -10.78 4.33 -5.44
N ALA A 506 -10.31 3.19 -4.92
CA ALA A 506 -8.90 2.85 -4.98
C ALA A 506 -8.50 2.58 -6.44
N TRP A 507 -9.18 1.68 -7.15
CA TRP A 507 -8.83 1.35 -8.54
C TRP A 507 -8.83 2.58 -9.47
N SER A 508 -9.88 3.40 -9.42
CA SER A 508 -10.01 4.59 -10.27
C SER A 508 -8.98 5.68 -9.95
N GLN A 509 -8.49 5.78 -8.72
CA GLN A 509 -7.42 6.72 -8.38
C GLN A 509 -6.11 6.37 -9.09
N PHE A 510 -5.73 5.10 -9.13
CA PHE A 510 -4.49 4.69 -9.82
C PHE A 510 -4.66 4.60 -11.33
N TRP A 511 -5.88 4.34 -11.81
CA TRP A 511 -6.20 4.20 -13.22
C TRP A 511 -7.42 5.06 -13.61
N PRO A 512 -7.30 6.41 -13.65
CA PRO A 512 -8.44 7.31 -13.88
C PRO A 512 -9.11 7.10 -15.24
N ASP A 513 -8.31 6.74 -16.25
CA ASP A 513 -8.79 6.45 -17.61
C ASP A 513 -9.28 5.00 -17.79
N THR A 514 -9.40 4.23 -16.70
CA THR A 514 -9.82 2.82 -16.77
C THR A 514 -11.15 2.66 -17.51
N LEU A 515 -11.17 1.70 -18.42
CA LEU A 515 -12.41 1.24 -19.04
C LEU A 515 -13.27 0.59 -17.96
N LEU A 516 -14.55 0.91 -17.94
CA LEU A 516 -15.51 0.31 -17.03
C LEU A 516 -16.44 -0.59 -17.83
N TRP A 517 -16.38 -1.89 -17.57
CA TRP A 517 -17.27 -2.85 -18.22
C TRP A 517 -18.71 -2.70 -17.73
N SER A 518 -19.66 -2.78 -18.66
CA SER A 518 -21.10 -2.84 -18.40
C SER A 518 -21.74 -4.02 -19.17
N PRO A 519 -22.74 -4.70 -18.58
CA PRO A 519 -23.39 -5.88 -19.16
C PRO A 519 -24.25 -5.63 -20.41
#